data_AF-A0A2J8PYR9-F1
#
_entry.id   AF-A0A2J8PYR9-F1
#
_cell.length_a   1.000
_cell.length_b   1.000
_cell.length_c   1.000
_cell.angle_alpha   90.00
_cell.angle_beta   90.00
_cell.angle_gamma   90.00
#
_symmetry.space_group_name_H-M   'P 1'
#
loop_
_entity.id
_entity.type
_entity.pdbx_description
1 polymer ?
#
loop_
_entity_poly.entity_id
_entity_poly.type
_entity_poly.pdbx_seq_one_letter_code
_entity_poly.pdbx_strand_id
1 'polypeptide(L)'
;PLPPHVRIWDSVSLSTLHVLGLGVFDRAVCCVGFSKSNGGNLLCAVDESNDHMLSVWDWAKETKVVDVKAGVQWHNLGSLQPPPPRFK
;
A
#
# COMPACT_ATOMS: atom_id res chain seq x y z
N PRO A 1 -12.45 -4.49 19.01
CA PRO A 1 -11.96 -3.41 18.10
C PRO A 1 -12.27 -3.77 16.65
N LEU A 2 -12.65 -2.80 15.80
CA LEU A 2 -12.79 -3.06 14.36
C LEU A 2 -11.39 -3.34 13.78
N PRO A 3 -11.23 -4.34 12.90
CA PRO A 3 -9.97 -4.56 12.19
C PRO A 3 -9.54 -3.28 11.43
N PRO A 4 -8.23 -3.11 11.15
CA PRO A 4 -7.74 -2.00 10.34
C PRO A 4 -8.44 -1.99 8.98
N HIS A 5 -8.80 -0.80 8.51
CA HIS A 5 -9.54 -0.58 7.27
C HIS A 5 -9.28 0.82 6.73
N VAL A 6 -9.54 1.02 5.45
CA VAL A 6 -9.51 2.35 4.81
C VAL A 6 -10.94 2.83 4.58
N ARG A 7 -11.20 4.11 4.83
CA ARG A 7 -12.47 4.76 4.51
C ARG A 7 -12.27 5.81 3.43
N ILE A 8 -13.09 5.75 2.38
CA ILE A 8 -13.24 6.83 1.42
C ILE A 8 -14.46 7.64 1.83
N TRP A 9 -14.31 8.95 1.93
CA TRP A 9 -15.35 9.84 2.44
C TRP A 9 -15.41 11.13 1.61
N ASP A 10 -16.60 11.69 1.54
CA ASP A 10 -16.84 12.98 0.88
C ASP A 10 -16.46 14.13 1.83
N SER A 11 -15.66 15.07 1.35
CA SER A 11 -15.09 16.12 2.20
C SER A 11 -16.10 17.21 2.59
N VAL A 12 -17.21 17.33 1.88
CA VAL A 12 -18.24 18.35 2.12
C VAL A 12 -19.32 17.83 3.06
N SER A 13 -19.92 16.69 2.72
CA SER A 13 -21.00 16.06 3.49
C SER A 13 -20.49 15.21 4.67
N LEU A 14 -19.20 14.90 4.71
CA LEU A 14 -18.57 13.99 5.68
C LEU A 14 -19.14 12.56 5.65
N SER A 15 -19.88 12.22 4.60
CA SER A 15 -20.44 10.88 4.43
C SER A 15 -19.33 9.91 4.06
N THR A 16 -19.27 8.76 4.74
CA THR A 16 -18.43 7.63 4.29
C THR A 16 -19.06 7.04 3.04
N LEU A 17 -18.30 7.02 1.94
CA LEU A 17 -18.71 6.50 0.65
C LEU A 17 -18.41 5.00 0.54
N HIS A 18 -17.20 4.59 0.96
CA HIS A 18 -16.73 3.22 0.87
C HIS A 18 -15.88 2.83 2.08
N VAL A 19 -15.92 1.55 2.42
CA VAL A 19 -15.07 0.94 3.46
C VAL A 19 -14.30 -0.22 2.85
N LEU A 20 -12.97 -0.11 2.79
CA LEU A 20 -12.11 -1.06 2.11
C LEU A 20 -11.34 -1.93 3.09
N GLY A 21 -11.16 -3.20 2.73
CA GLY A 21 -10.20 -4.09 3.37
C GLY A 21 -10.48 -4.49 4.81
N LEU A 22 -11.76 -4.53 5.22
CA LEU A 22 -12.16 -5.11 6.50
C LEU A 22 -11.65 -6.55 6.62
N GLY A 23 -10.76 -6.79 7.59
CA GLY A 23 -10.13 -8.09 7.81
C GLY A 23 -9.03 -8.46 6.80
N VAL A 24 -8.63 -7.52 5.93
CA VAL A 24 -7.55 -7.73 4.95
C VAL A 24 -6.23 -7.14 5.44
N PHE A 25 -6.27 -5.99 6.11
CA PHE A 25 -5.09 -5.35 6.68
C PHE A 25 -4.76 -5.90 8.06
N ASP A 26 -3.46 -6.04 8.36
CA ASP A 26 -2.98 -6.42 9.69
C ASP A 26 -2.38 -5.21 10.44
N ARG A 27 -2.60 -5.16 11.76
CA ARG A 27 -2.19 -4.13 12.73
C ARG A 27 -2.66 -2.69 12.46
N ALA A 28 -2.29 -2.09 11.34
CA ALA A 28 -2.62 -0.73 10.93
C ALA A 28 -2.39 -0.53 9.43
N VAL A 29 -2.97 0.53 8.87
CA VAL A 29 -2.62 1.04 7.53
C VAL A 29 -1.68 2.23 7.71
N CYS A 30 -0.43 2.12 7.26
CA CYS A 30 0.60 3.14 7.47
C CYS A 30 0.73 4.12 6.30
N CYS A 31 0.29 3.76 5.10
CA CYS A 31 0.37 4.60 3.92
C CYS A 31 -0.82 4.37 2.98
N VAL A 32 -1.29 5.42 2.32
CA VAL A 32 -2.30 5.37 1.27
C VAL A 32 -1.98 6.35 0.13
N GLY A 33 -2.40 6.04 -1.09
CA GLY A 33 -2.22 6.94 -2.23
C GLY A 33 -3.17 6.65 -3.40
N PHE A 34 -3.73 7.70 -4.00
CA PHE A 34 -4.56 7.59 -5.19
C PHE A 34 -3.72 7.63 -6.47
N SER A 35 -4.11 6.85 -7.49
CA SER A 35 -3.46 6.86 -8.79
C SER A 35 -3.70 8.18 -9.55
N LYS A 36 -2.64 8.83 -10.03
CA LYS A 36 -2.78 10.11 -10.75
C LYS A 36 -3.17 9.96 -12.23
N SER A 37 -2.69 8.92 -12.90
CA SER A 37 -2.79 8.77 -14.36
C SER A 37 -4.19 8.43 -14.89
N ASN A 38 -5.10 7.96 -14.04
CA ASN A 38 -6.44 7.52 -14.40
C ASN A 38 -7.53 8.23 -13.57
N GLY A 39 -7.26 9.44 -13.09
CA GLY A 39 -8.22 10.25 -12.35
C GLY A 39 -8.51 9.75 -10.92
N GLY A 40 -7.62 8.97 -10.31
CA GLY A 40 -7.78 8.49 -8.95
C GLY A 40 -8.54 7.17 -8.82
N ASN A 41 -8.84 6.46 -9.91
CA ASN A 41 -9.67 5.24 -9.87
C ASN A 41 -9.08 4.09 -9.04
N LEU A 42 -7.78 4.12 -8.74
CA LEU A 42 -7.12 3.14 -7.89
C LEU A 42 -6.60 3.79 -6.62
N LEU A 43 -6.65 3.03 -5.52
CA LEU A 43 -6.03 3.37 -4.25
C LEU A 43 -4.97 2.31 -3.92
N CYS A 44 -3.74 2.71 -3.65
CA CYS A 44 -2.77 1.86 -2.98
C CYS A 44 -2.83 2.05 -1.46
N ALA A 45 -2.61 0.97 -0.72
CA ALA A 45 -2.50 0.98 0.74
C ALA A 45 -1.37 0.04 1.18
N VAL A 46 -0.60 0.45 2.18
CA VAL A 46 0.43 -0.38 2.83
C VAL A 46 0.03 -0.60 4.29
N ASP A 47 0.11 -1.85 4.74
CA ASP A 47 -0.14 -2.21 6.14
C ASP A 47 1.13 -2.47 6.96
N GLU A 48 0.93 -2.58 8.28
CA GLU A 48 1.97 -2.92 9.26
C GLU A 48 2.00 -4.42 9.59
N SER A 49 1.58 -5.28 8.66
CA SER A 49 1.85 -6.72 8.75
C SER A 49 3.37 -6.98 8.80
N ASN A 50 3.76 -8.18 9.26
CA ASN A 50 5.18 -8.57 9.30
C ASN A 50 5.87 -8.52 7.92
N ASP A 51 5.10 -8.66 6.84
CA ASP A 51 5.58 -8.64 5.46
C ASP A 51 5.38 -7.28 4.78
N HIS A 52 4.84 -6.28 5.48
CA HIS A 52 4.44 -4.97 4.96
C HIS A 52 3.69 -5.09 3.63
N MET A 53 2.43 -5.53 3.66
CA MET A 53 1.70 -5.80 2.42
C MET A 53 1.33 -4.49 1.72
N LEU A 54 1.75 -4.33 0.47
CA LEU A 54 1.24 -3.33 -0.45
C LEU A 54 0.05 -3.93 -1.19
N SER A 55 -1.08 -3.25 -1.17
CA SER A 55 -2.29 -3.65 -1.90
C SER A 55 -2.79 -2.50 -2.76
N VAL A 56 -3.41 -2.83 -3.90
CA VAL A 56 -4.05 -1.88 -4.81
C VAL A 56 -5.52 -2.26 -4.93
N TRP A 57 -6.39 -1.25 -4.87
CA TRP A 57 -7.83 -1.39 -4.80
C TRP A 57 -8.49 -0.55 -5.90
N ASP A 58 -9.52 -1.09 -6.54
CA ASP A 58 -10.54 -0.30 -7.23
C ASP A 58 -11.55 0.11 -6.15
N TRP A 59 -11.38 1.32 -5.62
CA TRP A 59 -12.09 1.75 -4.41
C TRP A 59 -13.58 1.96 -4.65
N ALA A 60 -13.98 2.32 -5.87
CA ALA A 60 -15.37 2.56 -6.22
C ALA A 60 -16.15 1.23 -6.36
N LYS A 61 -15.44 0.15 -6.73
CA LYS A 61 -16.00 -1.21 -6.78
C LYS A 61 -15.76 -2.01 -5.49
N GLU A 62 -15.02 -1.45 -4.54
CA GLU A 62 -14.60 -2.11 -3.31
C GLU A 62 -13.85 -3.43 -3.52
N THR A 63 -13.10 -3.54 -4.62
CA THR A 63 -12.36 -4.76 -4.97
C THR A 63 -10.85 -4.57 -4.84
N LYS A 64 -10.19 -5.57 -4.25
CA LYS A 64 -8.73 -5.65 -4.26
C LYS A 64 -8.28 -6.14 -5.64
N VAL A 65 -7.49 -5.33 -6.33
CA VAL A 65 -6.95 -5.63 -7.66
C VAL A 65 -5.74 -6.54 -7.55
N VAL A 66 -4.82 -6.23 -6.63
CA VAL A 66 -3.59 -6.99 -6.40
C VAL A 66 -3.03 -6.68 -5.01
N ASP A 67 -2.24 -7.60 -4.47
CA ASP A 67 -1.37 -7.37 -3.32
C ASP A 67 0.00 -8.02 -3.51
N VAL A 68 1.00 -7.48 -2.83
CA VAL A 68 2.38 -7.95 -2.86
C VAL A 68 3.06 -7.62 -1.52
N LYS A 69 3.94 -8.51 -1.07
CA LYS A 69 4.83 -8.24 0.07
C LYS A 69 5.77 -7.08 -0.30
N ALA A 70 5.71 -5.97 0.43
CA ALA A 70 6.65 -4.86 0.28
C ALA A 70 7.83 -4.94 1.28
N GLY A 71 7.86 -5.99 2.11
CA GLY A 71 8.99 -6.37 2.94
C GLY A 71 10.24 -6.55 2.10
N VAL A 72 11.11 -5.55 2.16
CA VAL A 72 12.43 -5.61 1.55
C VAL A 72 13.26 -6.53 2.42
N GLN A 73 13.79 -7.61 1.85
CA GLN A 73 14.96 -8.26 2.43
C GLN A 73 16.15 -7.29 2.25
N TRP A 74 16.21 -6.24 3.09
CA TRP A 74 17.28 -5.23 3.08
C TRP A 74 18.67 -5.84 3.37
N HIS A 75 18.74 -7.11 3.79
CA HIS A 75 19.99 -7.83 4.00
C HIS A 75 20.88 -7.98 2.75
N ASN A 76 20.47 -7.51 1.56
CA ASN A 76 21.30 -7.56 0.35
C ASN A 76 21.49 -6.24 -0.41
N LEU A 77 21.02 -5.09 0.10
CA LEU A 77 21.39 -3.81 -0.53
C LEU A 77 22.74 -3.26 -0.06
N GLY A 78 23.31 -3.83 1.01
CA GLY A 78 24.67 -3.56 1.45
C GLY A 78 25.76 -4.37 0.72
N SER A 79 25.40 -5.30 -0.17
CA SER A 79 26.36 -6.18 -0.86
C SER A 79 26.73 -5.72 -2.28
N LEU A 80 26.14 -4.63 -2.79
CA LEU A 80 26.62 -3.97 -4.00
C LEU A 80 27.89 -3.16 -3.69
N GLN A 81 28.98 -3.85 -3.36
CA GLN A 81 30.31 -3.25 -3.45
C GLN A 81 30.56 -2.85 -4.92
N PRO A 82 30.96 -1.60 -5.21
CA PRO A 82 31.43 -1.27 -6.55
C PRO A 82 32.67 -2.14 -6.88
N PRO A 83 32.81 -2.63 -8.11
CA PRO A 83 34.02 -3.36 -8.50
C PRO A 83 35.26 -2.47 -8.26
N PRO A 84 36.39 -3.03 -7.76
CA PRO A 84 37.58 -2.24 -7.52
C PRO A 84 37.99 -1.51 -8.81
N PRO A 85 38.48 -0.27 -8.73
CA PRO A 85 39.00 0.43 -9.90
C PRO A 85 40.12 -0.42 -10.50
N ARG A 86 39.93 -0.92 -11.74
CA ARG A 86 41.04 -1.47 -12.50
C ARG A 86 41.92 -0.29 -12.90
N PHE A 87 43.08 -0.17 -12.26
CA PHE A 87 44.16 0.64 -12.79
C PHE A 87 44.55 0.06 -14.15
N LYS A 88 44.43 0.88 -15.21
CA LYS A 88 45.18 0.72 -16.45
C LYS A 88 46.28 1.77 -16.45
#